data_AF-A0AAU5LNL1-F1
#
_entry.id   AF-A0AAU5LNL1-F1
#
_cell.length_a   1.000
_cell.length_b   1.000
_cell.length_c   1.000
_cell.angle_alpha   90.00
_cell.angle_beta   90.00
_cell.angle_gamma   90.00
#
_symmetry.space_group_name_H-M   'P 1'
#
loop_
_entity.id
_entity.type
_entity.pdbx_description
1 polymer ?
#
loop_
_entity_poly.entity_id
_entity_poly.type
_entity_poly.pdbx_seq_one_letter_code
_entity_poly.pdbx_strand_id
1 'polypeptide(L)'
;MDRRVVVAAELDDATAVATLAHEVAHMTMHMPDPDDGSGIEKCRGVREVEAESVAHMLLSHHGVHSDESSFAYVAGWAASLSGTEPEVEVQKVGKYVVGVARRLIDSTSAYLEARAPQPPRPTRDKLLAPSTSPDDVPHIALEPR
;
A
#
# COMPACT_ATOMS: atom_id res chain seq x y z
N MET A 1 -12.29 13.67 -20.90
CA MET A 1 -11.90 14.56 -19.78
C MET A 1 -10.42 14.41 -19.53
N ASP A 2 -9.72 15.49 -19.22
CA ASP A 2 -8.29 15.45 -18.87
C ASP A 2 -8.11 14.83 -17.47
N ARG A 3 -7.19 13.88 -17.32
CA ARG A 3 -6.92 13.16 -16.06
C ARG A 3 -5.79 13.89 -15.32
N ARG A 4 -6.09 15.05 -14.74
CA ARG A 4 -5.10 15.91 -14.10
C ARG A 4 -5.40 16.14 -12.62
N VAL A 5 -4.40 15.91 -11.77
CA VAL A 5 -4.37 16.38 -10.37
C VAL A 5 -3.59 17.68 -10.28
N VAL A 6 -4.07 18.60 -9.45
CA VAL A 6 -3.35 19.83 -9.10
C VAL A 6 -3.13 19.83 -7.59
N VAL A 7 -1.88 19.97 -7.16
CA VAL A 7 -1.50 20.11 -5.75
C VAL A 7 -0.90 21.50 -5.57
N ALA A 8 -1.29 22.17 -4.49
CA ALA A 8 -0.82 23.51 -4.19
C ALA A 8 0.67 23.47 -3.79
N ALA A 9 1.47 24.41 -4.30
CA ALA A 9 2.94 24.38 -4.16
C ALA A 9 3.43 24.86 -2.78
N GLU A 10 2.55 25.50 -2.02
CA GLU A 10 2.78 26.01 -0.68
C GLU A 10 2.57 24.97 0.43
N LEU A 11 2.05 23.79 0.10
CA LEU A 11 1.89 22.69 1.05
C LEU A 11 3.24 22.11 1.44
N ASP A 12 3.39 21.71 2.70
CA ASP A 12 4.51 20.87 3.11
C ASP A 12 4.44 19.49 2.44
N ASP A 13 5.57 18.81 2.36
CA ASP A 13 5.70 17.53 1.63
C ASP A 13 4.68 16.48 2.09
N ALA A 14 4.41 16.37 3.40
CA ALA A 14 3.49 15.37 3.94
C ALA A 14 2.04 15.70 3.54
N THR A 15 1.64 16.95 3.70
CA THR A 15 0.31 17.41 3.28
C THR A 15 0.14 17.32 1.76
N ALA A 16 1.14 17.70 0.98
CA ALA A 16 1.12 17.63 -0.49
C ALA A 16 0.95 16.19 -0.99
N VAL A 17 1.70 15.24 -0.43
CA VAL A 17 1.59 13.81 -0.77
C VAL A 17 0.26 13.24 -0.31
N ALA A 18 -0.27 13.67 0.85
CA ALA A 18 -1.59 13.26 1.31
C ALA A 18 -2.71 13.74 0.38
N THR A 19 -2.69 15.01 -0.02
CA THR A 19 -3.62 15.57 -1.02
C THR A 19 -3.51 14.81 -2.34
N LEU A 20 -2.29 14.57 -2.83
CA LEU A 20 -2.09 13.81 -4.08
C LEU A 20 -2.67 12.39 -3.99
N ALA A 21 -2.45 11.69 -2.88
CA ALA A 21 -2.97 10.34 -2.67
C ALA A 21 -4.51 10.32 -2.67
N HIS A 22 -5.14 11.31 -2.01
CA HIS A 22 -6.60 11.48 -2.01
C HIS A 22 -7.16 11.71 -3.42
N GLU A 23 -6.57 12.62 -4.19
CA GLU A 23 -7.03 12.91 -5.55
C GLU A 23 -6.80 11.74 -6.52
N VAL A 24 -5.67 11.02 -6.39
CA VAL A 24 -5.42 9.79 -7.16
C VAL A 24 -6.44 8.70 -6.80
N ALA A 25 -6.86 8.60 -5.54
CA ALA A 25 -7.92 7.68 -5.14
C ALA A 25 -9.26 8.05 -5.82
N HIS A 26 -9.65 9.32 -5.82
CA HIS A 26 -10.82 9.78 -6.59
C HIS A 26 -10.71 9.44 -8.07
N MET A 27 -9.55 9.70 -8.68
CA MET A 27 -9.32 9.38 -10.09
C MET A 27 -9.39 7.89 -10.40
N THR A 28 -9.04 7.05 -9.44
CA THR A 28 -9.02 5.59 -9.59
C THR A 28 -10.42 4.99 -9.40
N MET A 29 -11.24 5.58 -8.51
CA MET A 29 -12.50 4.99 -8.07
C MET A 29 -13.74 5.64 -8.69
N HIS A 30 -13.69 6.94 -8.97
CA HIS A 30 -14.89 7.76 -9.17
C HIS A 30 -14.87 8.54 -10.49
N MET A 31 -13.91 8.29 -11.37
CA MET A 31 -13.96 8.85 -12.72
C MET A 31 -15.11 8.19 -13.48
N PRO A 32 -15.96 8.98 -14.17
CA PRO A 32 -17.00 8.42 -15.02
C PRO A 32 -16.35 7.52 -16.07
N ASP A 33 -16.69 6.23 -16.05
CA ASP A 33 -16.39 5.35 -17.17
C ASP A 33 -17.44 5.64 -18.26
N PRO A 34 -17.05 6.09 -19.46
CA PRO A 34 -18.00 6.38 -20.54
C PRO A 34 -18.82 5.15 -20.95
N ASP A 35 -18.38 3.92 -20.62
CA ASP A 35 -19.08 2.68 -20.92
C ASP A 35 -19.90 2.15 -19.72
N ASP A 36 -19.80 2.78 -18.54
CA ASP A 36 -20.59 2.48 -17.36
C ASP A 36 -21.95 3.18 -17.43
N GLY A 37 -22.93 2.48 -18.01
CA GLY A 37 -24.33 2.91 -18.04
C GLY A 37 -25.10 2.74 -16.72
N SER A 38 -24.44 2.40 -15.60
CA SER A 38 -25.12 2.11 -14.33
C SER A 38 -25.62 3.35 -13.60
N GLY A 39 -25.05 4.54 -13.85
CA GLY A 39 -25.62 5.85 -13.52
C GLY A 39 -26.03 6.08 -12.06
N ILE A 40 -25.66 5.20 -11.12
CA ILE A 40 -25.93 5.39 -9.69
C ILE A 40 -24.84 6.32 -9.18
N GLU A 41 -25.14 7.62 -9.22
CA GLU A 41 -24.28 8.63 -8.63
C GLU A 41 -24.24 8.43 -7.11
N LYS A 42 -23.13 7.87 -6.61
CA LYS A 42 -22.91 7.72 -5.16
C LYS A 42 -22.97 9.09 -4.49
N CYS A 43 -23.59 9.15 -3.32
CA CYS A 43 -23.59 10.34 -2.48
C CYS A 43 -22.15 10.83 -2.28
N ARG A 44 -21.93 12.14 -2.43
CA ARG A 44 -20.59 12.76 -2.28
C ARG A 44 -19.87 12.27 -1.03
N GLY A 45 -20.54 12.26 0.13
CA GLY A 45 -19.92 11.81 1.39
C GLY A 45 -19.37 10.38 1.36
N VAL A 46 -20.02 9.45 0.65
CA VAL A 46 -19.52 8.09 0.48
C VAL A 46 -18.24 8.09 -0.36
N ARG A 47 -18.22 8.87 -1.45
CA ARG A 47 -17.05 8.99 -2.31
C ARG A 47 -15.84 9.56 -1.57
N GLU A 48 -16.04 10.59 -0.75
CA GLU A 48 -14.98 11.17 0.08
C GLU A 48 -14.44 10.16 1.09
N VAL A 49 -15.31 9.43 1.81
CA VAL A 49 -14.89 8.40 2.78
C VAL A 49 -14.11 7.27 2.10
N GLU A 50 -14.56 6.83 0.93
CA GLU A 50 -13.87 5.82 0.13
C GLU A 50 -12.47 6.29 -0.31
N ALA A 51 -12.37 7.52 -0.85
CA ALA A 51 -11.10 8.08 -1.30
C ALA A 51 -10.12 8.32 -0.14
N GLU A 52 -10.61 8.90 0.97
CA GLU A 52 -9.84 9.14 2.18
C GLU A 52 -9.31 7.82 2.76
N SER A 53 -10.13 6.77 2.78
CA SER A 53 -9.73 5.45 3.28
C SER A 53 -8.61 4.83 2.44
N VAL A 54 -8.67 4.98 1.10
CA VAL A 54 -7.60 4.52 0.21
C VAL A 54 -6.31 5.31 0.42
N ALA A 55 -6.40 6.64 0.48
CA ALA A 55 -5.26 7.51 0.70
C ALA A 55 -4.57 7.18 2.04
N HIS A 56 -5.36 7.05 3.10
CA HIS A 56 -4.85 6.68 4.42
C HIS A 56 -4.10 5.35 4.42
N MET A 57 -4.66 4.29 3.82
CA MET A 57 -3.99 2.98 3.72
C MET A 57 -2.68 3.06 2.93
N LEU A 58 -2.67 3.79 1.81
CA LEU A 58 -1.49 3.97 0.96
C LEU A 58 -0.37 4.70 1.73
N LEU A 59 -0.69 5.83 2.35
CA LEU A 59 0.28 6.65 3.08
C LEU A 59 0.80 5.91 4.32
N SER A 60 -0.09 5.24 5.05
CA SER A 60 0.27 4.42 6.22
C SER A 60 1.24 3.29 5.86
N HIS A 61 1.02 2.62 4.72
CA HIS A 61 1.94 1.59 4.23
C HIS A 61 3.36 2.12 4.00
N HIS A 62 3.49 3.38 3.57
CA HIS A 62 4.77 4.03 3.30
C HIS A 62 5.31 4.86 4.50
N GLY A 63 4.65 4.81 5.65
CA GLY A 63 5.07 5.53 6.86
C GLY A 63 4.89 7.05 6.80
N VAL A 64 4.05 7.56 5.89
CA VAL A 64 3.68 8.97 5.83
C VAL A 64 2.44 9.16 6.71
N HIS A 65 2.65 9.66 7.93
CA HIS A 65 1.56 9.98 8.84
C HIS A 65 1.14 11.44 8.64
N SER A 66 -0.04 11.66 8.08
CA SER A 66 -0.85 12.82 8.46
C SER A 66 -1.55 12.47 9.78
N ASP A 67 -1.73 13.44 10.68
CA ASP A 67 -2.14 13.21 12.07
C ASP A 67 -3.26 12.16 12.30
N GLU A 68 -3.17 11.49 13.45
CA GLU A 68 -3.95 10.33 13.89
C GLU A 68 -5.41 10.31 13.40
N SER A 69 -5.79 9.26 12.65
CA SER A 69 -7.22 8.86 12.61
C SER A 69 -7.47 7.38 12.31
N SER A 70 -7.87 6.67 13.37
CA SER A 70 -8.99 5.72 13.49
C SER A 70 -9.18 4.53 12.52
N PHE A 71 -8.29 4.22 11.57
CA PHE A 71 -8.59 3.18 10.56
C PHE A 71 -8.65 1.75 11.11
N ALA A 72 -7.80 1.37 12.08
CA ALA A 72 -7.84 0.04 12.70
C ALA A 72 -9.21 -0.25 13.35
N TYR A 73 -9.88 0.79 13.86
CA TYR A 73 -11.23 0.71 14.40
C TYR A 73 -12.28 0.50 13.30
N VAL A 74 -12.16 1.21 12.17
CA VAL A 74 -13.10 1.09 11.03
C VAL A 74 -12.97 -0.26 10.32
N ALA A 75 -11.75 -0.75 10.12
CA ALA A 75 -11.50 -2.06 9.51
C ALA A 75 -11.98 -3.21 10.41
N GLY A 76 -11.76 -3.11 11.73
CA GLY A 76 -12.29 -4.07 12.71
C GLY A 76 -13.82 -4.06 12.79
N TRP A 77 -14.43 -2.87 12.74
CA TRP A 77 -15.89 -2.72 12.76
C TRP A 77 -16.53 -3.30 11.50
N ALA A 78 -16.04 -2.97 10.30
CA ALA A 78 -16.58 -3.49 9.05
C ALA A 78 -16.50 -5.02 8.94
N ALA A 79 -15.44 -5.63 9.50
CA ALA A 79 -15.29 -7.08 9.57
C ALA A 79 -16.22 -7.76 10.59
N SER A 80 -16.76 -7.01 11.56
CA SER A 80 -17.64 -7.52 12.63
C SER A 80 -19.14 -7.49 12.29
N LEU A 81 -19.53 -6.89 11.15
CA LEU A 81 -20.92 -6.76 10.72
C LEU A 81 -21.49 -8.10 10.20
N SER A 82 -22.68 -8.50 10.68
CA SER A 82 -23.32 -9.77 10.35
C SER A 82 -24.86 -9.70 10.26
N GLY A 83 -25.41 -10.00 9.07
CA GLY A 83 -26.80 -10.47 8.91
C GLY A 83 -27.89 -9.56 8.31
N THR A 84 -27.60 -8.37 7.77
CA THR A 84 -28.60 -7.45 7.17
C THR A 84 -28.12 -6.79 5.87
N GLU A 85 -29.04 -6.33 5.01
CA GLU A 85 -28.74 -5.61 3.75
C GLU A 85 -27.72 -4.45 3.90
N PRO A 86 -27.84 -3.56 4.91
CA PRO A 86 -26.84 -2.52 5.15
C PRO A 86 -25.43 -3.05 5.42
N GLU A 87 -25.30 -4.20 6.08
CA GLU A 87 -23.99 -4.79 6.40
C GLU A 87 -23.33 -5.40 5.16
N VAL A 88 -24.13 -5.99 4.27
CA VAL A 88 -23.65 -6.50 2.98
C VAL A 88 -23.10 -5.35 2.12
N GLU A 89 -23.78 -4.21 2.09
CA GLU A 89 -23.29 -3.02 1.36
C GLU A 89 -22.01 -2.44 1.96
N VAL A 90 -21.90 -2.37 3.29
CA VAL A 90 -20.66 -1.96 3.96
C VAL A 90 -19.51 -2.92 3.62
N GLN A 91 -19.76 -4.23 3.62
CA GLN A 91 -18.74 -5.22 3.23
C GLN A 91 -18.31 -5.07 1.78
N LYS A 92 -19.23 -4.78 0.85
CA LYS A 92 -18.91 -4.54 -0.57
C LYS A 92 -18.02 -3.31 -0.73
N VAL A 93 -18.39 -2.19 -0.10
CA VAL A 93 -17.60 -0.95 -0.09
C VAL A 93 -16.22 -1.21 0.52
N GLY A 94 -16.15 -1.86 1.67
CA GLY A 94 -14.88 -2.17 2.33
C GLY A 94 -13.94 -3.01 1.46
N LYS A 95 -14.46 -4.06 0.81
CA LYS A 95 -13.68 -4.88 -0.13
C LYS A 95 -13.18 -4.06 -1.33
N TYR A 96 -14.02 -3.18 -1.86
CA TYR A 96 -13.66 -2.33 -2.98
C TYR A 96 -12.52 -1.36 -2.62
N VAL A 97 -12.66 -0.63 -1.51
CA VAL A 97 -11.64 0.30 -0.98
C VAL A 97 -10.31 -0.44 -0.74
N VAL A 98 -10.33 -1.58 -0.03
CA VAL A 98 -9.12 -2.37 0.23
C VAL A 98 -8.47 -2.86 -1.07
N GLY A 99 -9.28 -3.28 -2.05
CA GLY A 99 -8.79 -3.72 -3.36
C GLY A 99 -8.10 -2.60 -4.13
N VAL A 100 -8.62 -1.38 -4.09
CA VAL A 100 -7.99 -0.20 -4.70
C VAL A 100 -6.69 0.16 -4.00
N ALA A 101 -6.72 0.23 -2.67
CA ALA A 101 -5.54 0.55 -1.87
C ALA A 101 -4.38 -0.41 -2.15
N ARG A 102 -4.64 -1.72 -2.18
CA ARG A 102 -3.63 -2.73 -2.55
C ARG A 102 -2.99 -2.47 -3.91
N ARG A 103 -3.80 -2.17 -4.94
CA ARG A 103 -3.25 -1.88 -6.28
C ARG A 103 -2.34 -0.65 -6.28
N LEU A 104 -2.70 0.40 -5.56
CA LEU A 104 -1.86 1.60 -5.46
C LEU A 104 -0.58 1.33 -4.65
N ILE A 105 -0.69 0.57 -3.55
CA ILE A 105 0.44 0.13 -2.73
C ILE A 105 1.42 -0.70 -3.57
N ASP A 106 0.93 -1.69 -4.32
CA ASP A 106 1.77 -2.55 -5.16
C ASP A 106 2.50 -1.74 -6.23
N SER A 107 1.77 -0.85 -6.92
CA SER A 107 2.32 0.01 -7.97
C SER A 107 3.40 0.97 -7.44
N THR A 108 3.11 1.64 -6.33
CA THR A 108 4.06 2.59 -5.70
C THR A 108 5.26 1.88 -5.09
N SER A 109 5.06 0.73 -4.45
CA SER A 109 6.16 -0.08 -3.89
C SER A 109 7.10 -0.55 -5.00
N ALA A 110 6.57 -1.11 -6.09
CA ALA A 110 7.38 -1.53 -7.24
C ALA A 110 8.15 -0.35 -7.86
N TYR A 111 7.53 0.82 -7.96
CA TYR A 111 8.17 2.02 -8.47
C TYR A 111 9.32 2.51 -7.58
N LEU A 112 9.12 2.49 -6.25
CA LEU A 112 10.13 2.87 -5.28
C LEU A 112 11.29 1.86 -5.25
N GLU A 113 11.00 0.56 -5.28
CA GLU A 113 12.00 -0.51 -5.35
C GLU A 113 12.87 -0.42 -6.60
N ALA A 114 12.27 -0.18 -7.77
CA ALA A 114 13.00 0.00 -9.02
C ALA A 114 13.95 1.21 -9.01
N ARG A 115 13.74 2.15 -8.08
CA ARG A 115 14.52 3.38 -7.92
C ARG A 115 15.35 3.40 -6.63
N ALA A 116 15.28 2.34 -5.83
CA ALA A 116 16.11 2.22 -4.65
C ALA A 116 17.59 2.25 -5.06
N PRO A 117 18.46 2.92 -4.29
CA PRO A 117 19.89 2.88 -4.54
C PRO A 117 20.36 1.42 -4.54
N GLN A 118 20.97 0.97 -5.64
CA GLN A 118 21.55 -0.36 -5.68
C GLN A 118 22.70 -0.44 -4.67
N PRO A 119 22.81 -1.51 -3.87
CA PRO A 119 23.96 -1.69 -3.01
C PRO A 119 25.24 -1.68 -3.86
N PRO A 120 26.35 -1.13 -3.35
CA PRO A 120 27.60 -1.08 -4.10
C PRO A 120 27.97 -2.50 -4.54
N ARG A 121 28.23 -2.66 -5.85
CA ARG A 121 28.63 -3.94 -6.42
C ARG A 121 29.87 -4.44 -5.66
N PRO A 122 29.89 -5.68 -5.17
CA PRO A 122 31.07 -6.20 -4.48
C PRO A 122 32.27 -6.10 -5.42
N THR A 123 33.35 -5.50 -4.92
CA THR A 123 34.63 -5.47 -5.63
C THR A 123 35.16 -6.90 -5.79
N ARG A 124 35.91 -7.16 -6.86
CA ARG A 124 36.50 -8.49 -7.16
C ARG A 124 37.25 -9.09 -5.96
N ASP A 125 37.82 -8.26 -5.09
CA ASP A 125 38.49 -8.68 -3.85
C ASP A 125 37.59 -9.44 -2.87
N LYS A 126 36.29 -9.10 -2.78
CA LYS A 126 35.34 -9.82 -1.91
C LYS A 126 34.83 -11.13 -2.51
N LEU A 127 35.08 -11.38 -3.80
CA LEU A 127 34.70 -12.64 -4.46
C LEU A 127 35.76 -13.74 -4.25
N LEU A 128 36.97 -13.36 -3.81
CA LEU A 128 38.10 -14.26 -3.54
C LEU A 128 38.34 -14.53 -2.04
N ALA A 129 37.39 -14.20 -1.17
CA ALA A 129 37.45 -14.74 0.19
C ALA A 129 37.39 -16.29 0.09
N PRO A 130 38.32 -17.02 0.70
CA PRO A 130 38.38 -18.47 0.53
C PRO A 130 37.09 -19.10 1.07
N SER A 131 36.42 -19.84 0.19
CA SER A 131 35.41 -20.83 0.54
C SER A 131 36.01 -21.72 1.63
N THR A 132 35.46 -21.71 2.84
CA THR A 132 35.78 -22.72 3.85
C THR A 132 35.33 -24.06 3.31
N SER A 133 36.28 -24.86 2.82
CA SER A 133 36.07 -26.19 2.26
C SER A 133 35.46 -27.13 3.32
N PRO A 134 34.64 -28.13 2.95
CA PRO A 134 33.90 -28.96 3.92
C PRO A 134 34.72 -30.11 4.54
N ASP A 135 36.05 -30.13 4.43
CA ASP A 135 36.87 -31.28 4.82
C ASP A 135 37.38 -31.28 6.27
N ASP A 136 36.91 -30.37 7.13
CA ASP A 136 37.23 -30.40 8.55
C ASP A 136 36.25 -31.34 9.30
N VAL A 137 36.41 -32.65 9.07
CA VAL A 137 35.74 -33.68 9.90
C VAL A 137 36.61 -33.92 11.13
N PRO A 138 36.14 -33.62 12.36
CA PRO A 138 36.92 -33.90 13.56
C PRO A 138 37.07 -35.41 13.76
N HIS A 139 38.31 -35.88 13.85
CA HIS A 139 38.63 -37.23 14.28
C HIS A 139 38.17 -37.42 15.73
N ILE A 140 37.05 -38.13 15.92
CA ILE A 140 36.61 -38.59 17.24
C ILE A 140 37.53 -39.74 17.67
N ALA A 141 38.39 -39.49 18.65
CA ALA A 141 39.10 -40.53 19.37
C ALA A 141 38.12 -41.22 20.35
N LEU A 142 37.81 -42.48 20.08
CA LEU A 142 37.15 -43.37 21.04
C LEU A 142 38.19 -43.85 22.05
N GLU A 143 38.08 -43.45 23.31
CA GLU A 143 38.84 -44.08 24.40
C GLU A 143 38.07 -45.31 24.93
N PRO A 144 38.76 -46.42 25.23
CA PRO A 144 38.12 -47.64 25.71
C PRO A 144 37.77 -47.56 27.21
N ARG A 145 36.74 -48.33 27.57
CA ARG A 145 36.09 -48.45 28.88
C ARG A 145 37.02 -48.69 30.07
#